data_AF-A0A7L7L4X6-F1
#
_entry.id   AF-A0A7L7L4X6-F1
#
_cell.length_a   1.000
_cell.length_b   1.000
_cell.length_c   1.000
_cell.angle_alpha   90.00
_cell.angle_beta   90.00
_cell.angle_gamma   90.00
#
_symmetry.space_group_name_H-M   'P 1'
#
loop_
_entity.id
_entity.type
_entity.pdbx_description
1 polymer ?
#
loop_
_entity_poly.entity_id
_entity_poly.type
_entity_poly.pdbx_seq_one_letter_code
_entity_poly.pdbx_strand_id
1 'polypeptide(L)'
;MLNKNISQVNQYANELVKEKNFQSIVITNEKGIIISATNKKLEGKDFATVGDKNYLSGSTTQVNRVKNQLITTSPIMGFNSRIGTAILTYNLQPTNFN
;
A
#
# COMPACT_ATOMS: atom_id res chain seq x y z
N MET A 1 8.18 7.52 20.36
CA MET A 1 6.91 6.73 20.39
C MET A 1 6.38 6.44 18.98
N LEU A 2 6.33 7.40 18.05
CA LEU A 2 5.96 7.16 16.64
C LEU A 2 6.78 6.04 15.95
N ASN A 3 8.11 6.02 16.15
CA ASN A 3 8.99 5.02 15.52
C ASN A 3 8.66 3.57 15.91
N LYS A 4 8.19 3.35 17.15
CA LYS A 4 7.84 2.01 17.63
C LYS A 4 6.60 1.49 16.89
N ASN A 5 5.65 2.38 16.60
CA ASN A 5 4.41 2.04 15.90
C ASN A 5 4.66 1.75 14.42
N ILE A 6 5.48 2.57 13.73
CA ILE A 6 5.84 2.32 12.32
C ILE A 6 6.65 1.02 12.16
N SER A 7 7.50 0.69 13.14
CA SER A 7 8.23 -0.58 13.11
C SER A 7 7.30 -1.79 13.13
N GLN A 8 6.22 -1.76 13.93
CA GLN A 8 5.24 -2.84 13.98
C GLN A 8 4.44 -2.95 12.68
N VAL A 9 4.03 -1.81 12.12
CA VAL A 9 3.36 -1.76 10.81
C VAL A 9 4.25 -2.34 9.71
N ASN A 10 5.53 -1.99 9.71
CA ASN A 10 6.52 -2.55 8.79
C ASN A 10 6.67 -4.07 8.95
N GLN A 11 6.73 -4.56 10.19
CA GLN A 11 6.81 -6.00 10.45
C GLN A 11 5.58 -6.72 9.90
N TYR A 12 4.38 -6.21 10.20
CA TYR A 12 3.14 -6.77 9.68
C TYR A 12 3.09 -6.77 8.14
N ALA A 13 3.43 -5.65 7.50
CA ALA A 13 3.45 -5.55 6.04
C ALA A 13 4.45 -6.54 5.41
N ASN A 14 5.62 -6.72 6.02
CA ASN A 14 6.63 -7.67 5.56
C ASN A 14 6.20 -9.13 5.74
N GLU A 15 5.48 -9.47 6.81
CA GLU A 15 4.89 -10.80 6.96
C GLU A 15 3.77 -11.02 5.92
N LEU A 16 2.92 -10.02 5.69
CA LEU A 16 1.80 -10.15 4.76
C LEU A 16 2.23 -10.37 3.30
N VAL A 17 3.36 -9.79 2.86
CA VAL A 17 3.88 -10.06 1.50
C VAL A 17 4.56 -11.42 1.33
N LYS A 18 4.71 -12.21 2.41
CA LYS A 18 5.13 -13.62 2.29
C LYS A 18 3.96 -14.52 1.88
N GLU A 19 2.72 -14.07 2.07
CA GLU A 19 1.53 -14.79 1.63
C GLU A 19 1.46 -14.91 0.11
N LYS A 20 0.86 -16.01 -0.36
CA LYS A 20 0.76 -16.28 -1.80
C LYS A 20 0.11 -15.08 -2.51
N ASN A 21 0.74 -14.65 -3.59
CA ASN A 21 0.30 -13.58 -4.50
C ASN A 21 0.33 -12.15 -3.94
N PHE A 22 0.61 -11.93 -2.66
CA PHE A 22 0.86 -10.58 -2.15
C PHE A 22 2.23 -10.11 -2.66
N GLN A 23 2.28 -8.97 -3.36
CA GLN A 23 3.52 -8.50 -3.98
C GLN A 23 4.16 -7.35 -3.21
N SER A 24 3.38 -6.34 -2.85
CA SER A 24 3.89 -5.19 -2.12
C SER A 24 2.81 -4.47 -1.34
N ILE A 25 3.21 -3.91 -0.21
CA ILE A 25 2.40 -3.00 0.58
C ILE A 25 3.17 -1.70 0.75
N VAL A 26 2.47 -0.60 0.50
CA VAL A 26 2.98 0.77 0.62
C VAL A 26 1.98 1.57 1.43
N ILE A 27 2.47 2.37 2.37
CA ILE A 27 1.67 3.28 3.16
C ILE A 27 2.22 4.68 2.96
N THR A 28 1.34 5.60 2.60
CA THR A 28 1.66 7.02 2.46
C THR A 28 1.04 7.82 3.60
N ASN A 29 1.63 8.98 3.90
CA ASN A 29 0.95 10.00 4.69
C ASN A 29 -0.04 10.81 3.83
N GLU A 30 -0.72 11.77 4.44
CA GLU A 30 -1.65 12.71 3.80
C GLU A 30 -1.04 13.52 2.64
N LYS A 31 0.30 13.68 2.62
CA LYS A 31 1.03 14.41 1.57
C LYS A 31 1.48 13.50 0.41
N GLY A 32 1.18 12.21 0.48
CA GLY A 32 1.62 11.22 -0.52
C GLY A 32 3.07 10.75 -0.36
N ILE A 33 3.75 11.12 0.73
CA ILE A 33 5.09 10.60 1.03
C ILE A 33 4.98 9.20 1.59
N ILE A 34 5.79 8.28 1.08
CA ILE A 34 5.85 6.90 1.52
C ILE A 34 6.51 6.85 2.91
N ILE A 35 5.74 6.48 3.92
CA ILE A 35 6.20 6.37 5.32
C ILE A 35 6.51 4.93 5.72
N SER A 36 6.00 3.95 4.98
CA SER A 36 6.27 2.53 5.18
C SER A 36 6.10 1.80 3.85
N ALA A 37 7.05 0.93 3.52
CA ALA A 37 6.96 0.07 2.36
C ALA A 37 7.69 -1.26 2.60
N THR A 38 7.19 -2.32 1.97
CA THR A 38 7.89 -3.61 1.96
C THR A 38 9.18 -3.56 1.13
N ASN A 39 9.22 -2.70 0.12
CA ASN A 39 10.47 -2.27 -0.52
C ASN A 39 11.01 -1.00 0.15
N LYS A 40 11.98 -1.15 1.05
CA LYS A 40 12.59 -0.05 1.82
C LYS A 40 13.20 1.07 0.97
N LYS A 41 13.58 0.81 -0.29
CA LYS A 41 14.13 1.83 -1.20
C LYS A 41 13.10 2.89 -1.61
N LEU A 42 11.83 2.68 -1.27
CA LEU A 42 10.73 3.60 -1.59
C LEU A 42 10.41 4.56 -0.44
N GLU A 43 10.80 4.24 0.79
CA GLU A 43 10.49 5.08 1.95
C GLU A 43 11.14 6.47 1.81
N GLY A 44 10.38 7.50 2.18
CA GLY A 44 10.76 8.90 2.03
C GLY A 44 10.54 9.50 0.64
N LYS A 45 10.20 8.70 -0.38
CA LYS A 45 9.87 9.20 -1.72
C LYS A 45 8.40 9.60 -1.82
N ASP A 46 8.11 10.47 -2.76
CA ASP A 46 6.74 10.75 -3.21
C ASP A 46 6.20 9.52 -3.96
N PHE A 47 5.00 9.07 -3.60
CA PHE A 47 4.35 7.94 -4.24
C PHE A 47 4.12 8.15 -5.75
N ALA A 48 3.94 9.40 -6.20
CA ALA A 48 3.81 9.73 -7.62
C ALA A 48 5.04 9.34 -8.46
N THR A 49 6.19 9.07 -7.83
CA THR A 49 7.39 8.58 -8.51
C THR A 49 7.34 7.09 -8.85
N VAL A 50 6.42 6.34 -8.24
CA VAL A 50 6.32 4.88 -8.35
C VAL A 50 4.93 4.36 -8.65
N GLY A 51 3.90 5.21 -8.61
CA GLY A 51 2.52 4.84 -8.86
C GLY A 51 1.65 6.03 -9.28
N ASP A 52 0.38 5.76 -9.55
CA ASP A 52 -0.59 6.81 -9.92
C ASP A 52 -1.08 7.57 -8.67
N LYS A 53 -0.87 8.88 -8.65
CA LYS A 53 -1.34 9.77 -7.56
C LYS A 53 -2.85 9.69 -7.31
N ASN A 54 -3.64 9.28 -8.30
CA ASN A 54 -5.10 9.14 -8.18
C ASN A 54 -5.48 8.06 -7.14
N TYR A 55 -4.58 7.11 -6.86
CA TYR A 55 -4.73 6.15 -5.77
C TYR A 55 -4.74 6.80 -4.38
N LEU A 56 -4.26 8.03 -4.26
CA LEU A 56 -4.20 8.77 -3.01
C LEU A 56 -5.36 9.75 -2.84
N SER A 57 -6.34 9.85 -3.73
CA SER A 57 -7.44 10.81 -3.57
C SER A 57 -8.76 10.19 -3.11
N GLY A 58 -8.84 8.86 -3.04
CA GLY A 58 -10.05 8.14 -2.63
C GLY A 58 -10.45 8.38 -1.17
N SER A 59 -11.76 8.55 -0.92
CA SER A 59 -12.38 8.57 0.42
C SER A 59 -12.90 7.19 0.84
N THR A 60 -12.87 6.21 -0.06
CA THR A 60 -13.30 4.83 0.17
C THR A 60 -12.25 3.86 -0.35
N THR A 61 -12.33 2.60 0.10
CA THR A 61 -11.49 1.53 -0.43
C THR A 61 -11.86 1.27 -1.89
N GLN A 62 -10.85 1.23 -2.76
CA GLN A 62 -10.99 0.97 -4.19
C GLN A 62 -10.10 -0.20 -4.58
N VAL A 63 -10.53 -0.98 -5.57
CA VAL A 63 -9.75 -2.06 -6.17
C VAL A 63 -9.68 -1.84 -7.67
N ASN A 64 -8.48 -1.63 -8.18
CA ASN A 64 -8.22 -1.42 -9.59
C ASN A 64 -7.47 -2.61 -10.16
N ARG A 65 -7.93 -3.15 -11.29
CA ARG A 65 -7.18 -4.17 -12.02
C ARG A 65 -6.23 -3.50 -13.02
N VAL A 66 -4.94 -3.77 -12.88
CA VAL A 66 -3.90 -3.30 -13.82
C VAL A 66 -3.16 -4.52 -14.35
N LYS A 67 -3.38 -4.84 -15.63
CA LYS A 67 -2.85 -6.07 -16.27
C LYS A 67 -3.23 -7.31 -15.46
N ASN A 68 -2.21 -7.95 -14.86
CA ASN A 68 -2.33 -9.16 -14.07
C ASN A 68 -2.25 -8.89 -12.55
N GLN A 69 -2.53 -7.65 -12.13
CA GLN A 69 -2.45 -7.24 -10.74
C GLN A 69 -3.76 -6.59 -10.30
N LEU A 70 -4.11 -6.77 -9.03
CA LEU A 70 -5.08 -5.96 -8.32
C LEU A 70 -4.32 -4.97 -7.45
N ILE A 71 -4.63 -3.69 -7.64
CA ILE A 71 -4.14 -2.60 -6.82
C ILE A 71 -5.29 -2.16 -5.93
N THR A 72 -5.19 -2.48 -4.64
CA THR A 72 -6.18 -2.08 -3.63
C THR A 72 -5.67 -0.85 -2.90
N THR A 73 -6.47 0.19 -2.84
CA THR A 73 -6.15 1.45 -2.15
C THR A 73 -7.19 1.70 -1.08
N SER A 74 -6.76 1.88 0.17
CA SER A 74 -7.64 2.12 1.30
C SER A 74 -7.19 3.37 2.06
N PRO A 75 -8.07 4.36 2.29
CA PRO A 75 -7.74 5.53 3.08
C PRO A 75 -7.54 5.14 4.54
N ILE A 76 -6.48 5.64 5.16
CA ILE A 76 -6.26 5.48 6.60
C ILE A 76 -6.88 6.69 7.30
N MET A 77 -7.96 6.45 8.03
CA MET A 77 -8.68 7.47 8.77
C MET A 77 -8.09 7.59 10.19
N GLY A 78 -7.69 8.80 10.56
CA GLY A 78 -7.54 9.18 11.95
C GLY A 78 -8.89 9.55 12.56
N PHE A 79 -8.87 10.04 13.80
CA PHE A 79 -10.09 10.38 14.53
C PHE A 79 -10.92 11.48 13.85
N ASN A 80 -10.25 12.50 13.30
CA ASN A 80 -10.90 13.67 12.68
C ASN A 80 -10.70 13.76 11.17
N SER A 81 -9.60 13.21 10.66
CA SER A 81 -9.18 13.41 9.28
C SER A 81 -8.47 12.19 8.73
N ARG A 82 -8.39 12.11 7.41
CA ARG A 82 -7.55 11.13 6.74
C ARG A 82 -6.08 11.45 7.00
N ILE A 83 -5.32 10.45 7.44
CA ILE A 83 -3.90 10.59 7.80
C ILE A 83 -2.97 9.91 6.78
N GLY A 84 -3.52 9.17 5.82
CA GLY A 84 -2.75 8.47 4.81
C GLY A 84 -3.56 7.57 3.89
N THR A 85 -2.86 6.71 3.17
CA THR A 85 -3.42 5.65 2.34
C THR A 85 -2.57 4.40 2.42
N ALA A 86 -3.20 3.24 2.54
CA ALA A 86 -2.59 1.94 2.33
C ALA A 86 -2.83 1.50 0.87
N ILE A 87 -1.75 1.11 0.18
CA ILE A 87 -1.77 0.57 -1.17
C ILE A 87 -1.22 -0.85 -1.13
N LEU A 88 -2.02 -1.80 -1.56
CA LEU A 88 -1.66 -3.21 -1.68
C LEU A 88 -1.64 -3.59 -3.16
N THR A 89 -0.58 -4.27 -3.58
CA THR A 89 -0.49 -4.91 -4.90
C THR A 89 -0.56 -6.42 -4.74
N TYR A 90 -1.55 -7.02 -5.39
CA TYR A 90 -1.81 -8.45 -5.40
C TYR A 90 -1.68 -8.98 -6.83
N ASN A 91 -0.91 -10.05 -7.03
CA ASN A 91 -0.70 -10.64 -8.35
C ASN A 91 -1.78 -11.71 -8.64
N LEU A 92 -2.53 -11.54 -9.72
CA LEU A 92 -3.47 -12.55 -10.17
C LEU A 92 -2.67 -13.65 -10.86
N GLN A 93 -2.50 -14.82 -10.26
CA GLN A 93 -1.98 -15.96 -11.02
C GLN A 93 -3.00 -16.31 -12.12
N PRO A 94 -2.56 -16.65 -13.34
CA PRO A 94 -3.47 -17.24 -14.31
C PRO A 94 -4.10 -18.48 -13.70
N THR A 95 -5.43 -18.54 -13.65
CA THR A 95 -6.12 -19.77 -13.27
C THR A 95 -5.90 -20.77 -14.40
N ASN A 96 -4.94 -21.68 -14.23
CA ASN A 96 -4.82 -22.84 -15.11
C ASN A 96 -5.99 -23.77 -14.79
N PHE A 97 -7.02 -23.76 -15.64
CA PHE A 97 -8.02 -24.82 -15.65
C PHE A 97 -7.35 -26.03 -16.32
N ASN A 98 -7.00 -27.04 -15.52
CA ASN A 98 -6.60 -28.35 -16.02
C ASN A 98 -7.83 -29.16 -16.41
#